data_AF-M1AAD2-F1
#
_entry.id   AF-M1AAD2-F1
#
_cell.length_a   1.000
_cell.length_b   1.000
_cell.length_c   1.000
_cell.angle_alpha   90.00
_cell.angle_beta   90.00
_cell.angle_gamma   90.00
#
_symmetry.space_group_name_H-M   'P 1'
#
loop_
_entity.id
_entity.type
_entity.pdbx_description
1 polymer ?
#
loop_
_entity_poly.entity_id
_entity_poly.type
_entity_poly.pdbx_seq_one_letter_code
_entity_poly.pdbx_strand_id
1 'polypeptide(L)'
;MDDKGNIYVADTSNLAIRKIGEAGVTTIAGGKSNVPGYRDGPSEDAQFSSDFDVIYVRPTCSLLVVDRGNAALRQISLSQEDCDYQYSSVSTIDVLMVIGAIIIGYAACMLQQGFGSKTVGDSDPWSSFLHYRL
;
A
#
# COMPACT_ATOMS: atom_id res chain seq x y z
N MET A 1 -2.53 10.04 16.63
CA MET A 1 -2.53 11.05 15.55
C MET A 1 -2.03 10.36 14.30
N ASP A 2 -2.63 10.61 13.14
CA ASP A 2 -2.15 10.08 11.85
C ASP A 2 -1.11 10.98 11.18
N ASP A 3 -0.71 10.59 9.97
CA ASP A 3 0.30 11.26 9.16
C ASP A 3 -0.14 12.62 8.61
N LYS A 4 -1.46 12.87 8.54
CA LYS A 4 -2.05 14.17 8.15
C LYS A 4 -2.34 15.07 9.35
N GLY A 5 -2.08 14.55 10.55
CA GLY A 5 -2.29 15.25 11.80
C GLY A 5 -3.69 15.18 12.36
N ASN A 6 -4.55 14.30 11.86
CA ASN A 6 -5.83 14.04 12.51
C ASN A 6 -5.62 13.31 13.84
N ILE A 7 -6.43 13.67 14.83
CA ILE A 7 -6.43 13.07 16.16
C ILE A 7 -7.67 12.19 16.30
N TYR A 8 -7.49 10.98 16.83
CA TYR A 8 -8.58 10.05 17.11
C TYR A 8 -8.78 9.96 18.61
N VAL A 9 -10.04 10.05 19.04
CA VAL A 9 -10.41 10.14 20.45
C VAL A 9 -11.46 9.09 20.78
N ALA A 10 -11.22 8.33 21.85
CA ALA A 10 -12.25 7.52 22.50
C ALA A 10 -13.13 8.44 23.36
N ASP A 11 -14.29 8.82 22.81
CA ASP A 11 -15.32 9.60 23.50
C ASP A 11 -16.21 8.64 24.29
N THR A 12 -15.65 8.10 25.39
CA THR A 12 -16.24 6.98 26.14
C THR A 12 -17.60 7.32 26.76
N SER A 13 -17.81 8.56 27.18
CA SER A 13 -19.10 9.05 27.69
C SER A 13 -20.22 9.01 26.65
N ASN A 14 -19.87 9.15 25.36
CA ASN A 14 -20.82 9.10 24.24
C ASN A 14 -20.74 7.78 23.46
N LEU A 15 -19.96 6.80 23.94
CA LEU A 15 -19.77 5.50 23.29
C LEU A 15 -19.40 5.63 21.80
N ALA A 16 -18.52 6.59 21.50
CA ALA A 16 -18.17 6.96 20.14
C ALA A 16 -16.66 7.10 19.96
N ILE A 17 -16.20 6.88 18.74
CA ILE A 17 -14.84 7.18 18.29
C ILE A 17 -14.93 8.42 17.41
N ARG A 18 -14.23 9.48 17.80
CA ARG A 18 -14.20 10.75 17.09
C ARG A 18 -12.89 10.92 16.35
N LYS A 19 -12.93 11.61 15.22
CA LYS A 19 -11.76 12.16 14.52
C LYS A 19 -11.82 13.67 14.59
N ILE A 20 -10.68 14.28 14.88
CA ILE A 20 -10.46 15.72 14.90
C ILE A 20 -9.46 16.00 13.79
N GLY A 21 -9.89 16.68 12.74
CA GLY A 21 -9.06 17.10 11.62
C GLY A 21 -9.28 18.57 11.27
N GLU A 22 -8.74 19.00 10.13
CA GLU A 22 -8.89 20.39 9.65
C GLU A 22 -10.35 20.79 9.44
N ALA A 23 -11.19 19.85 9.02
CA ALA A 23 -12.64 20.06 8.82
C ALA A 23 -13.45 20.08 10.14
N GLY A 24 -12.79 19.89 11.29
CA GLY A 24 -13.42 19.80 12.60
C GLY A 24 -13.57 18.37 13.12
N VAL A 25 -14.59 18.16 13.96
CA VAL A 25 -14.83 16.89 14.65
C VAL A 25 -15.86 16.07 13.90
N THR A 26 -15.54 14.82 13.59
CA THR A 26 -16.45 13.85 12.96
C THR A 26 -16.52 12.56 13.77
N THR A 27 -17.63 11.82 13.62
CA THR A 27 -17.80 10.50 14.22
C THR A 27 -17.36 9.44 13.23
N ILE A 28 -16.45 8.57 13.64
CA ILE A 28 -15.99 7.44 12.81
C ILE A 28 -16.74 6.16 13.16
N ALA A 29 -17.04 5.95 14.44
CA ALA A 29 -17.79 4.78 14.87
C ALA A 29 -18.60 5.05 16.15
N GLY A 30 -19.74 4.37 16.28
CA GLY A 30 -20.60 4.46 17.46
C GLY A 30 -21.33 5.80 17.63
N GLY A 31 -21.83 6.06 18.85
CA GLY A 31 -22.57 7.28 19.18
C GLY A 31 -24.04 7.34 18.75
N LYS A 32 -24.58 6.30 18.10
CA LYS A 32 -26.01 6.21 17.77
C LYS A 32 -26.89 5.86 18.97
N SER A 33 -26.33 5.10 19.91
CA SER A 33 -26.97 4.66 21.14
C SER A 33 -26.10 5.07 22.33
N ASN A 34 -26.72 5.53 23.40
CA ASN A 34 -26.06 5.81 24.67
C ASN A 34 -26.05 4.59 25.61
N VAL A 35 -26.29 3.39 25.06
CA VAL A 35 -26.26 2.13 25.81
C VAL A 35 -24.99 1.37 25.42
N PRO A 36 -24.12 1.04 26.41
CA PRO A 36 -22.95 0.22 26.17
C PRO A 36 -23.32 -1.12 25.56
N GLY A 37 -22.51 -1.62 24.64
CA GLY A 37 -22.78 -2.88 23.97
C GLY A 37 -21.59 -3.43 23.21
N TYR A 38 -21.81 -4.58 22.58
CA TYR A 38 -20.83 -5.27 21.75
C TYR A 38 -21.45 -5.57 20.40
N ARG A 39 -21.19 -4.67 19.43
CA ARG A 39 -21.64 -4.86 18.06
C ARG A 39 -20.64 -4.26 17.09
N ASP A 40 -20.29 -5.02 16.07
CA ASP A 40 -19.53 -4.51 14.93
C ASP A 40 -20.49 -4.01 13.86
N GLY A 41 -20.02 -3.09 13.02
CA GLY A 41 -20.84 -2.52 11.96
C GLY A 41 -20.20 -1.28 11.36
N PRO A 42 -20.77 -0.78 10.26
CA PRO A 42 -20.29 0.44 9.64
C PRO A 42 -20.62 1.66 10.53
N SER A 43 -19.66 2.58 10.64
CA SER A 43 -19.89 3.92 11.19
C SER A 43 -20.61 3.91 12.56
N GLU A 44 -21.67 4.71 12.69
CA GLU A 44 -22.48 4.91 13.90
C GLU A 44 -23.18 3.65 14.44
N ASP A 45 -23.27 2.56 13.66
CA ASP A 45 -23.93 1.32 14.11
C ASP A 45 -23.04 0.45 15.01
N ALA A 46 -21.73 0.69 15.07
CA ALA A 46 -20.85 0.01 16.02
C ALA A 46 -21.25 0.33 17.48
N GLN A 47 -21.08 -0.63 18.38
CA GLN A 47 -21.30 -0.44 19.82
C GLN A 47 -20.07 -0.87 20.61
N PHE A 48 -19.71 -0.03 21.58
CA PHE A 48 -18.57 -0.19 22.47
C PHE A 48 -19.04 -0.25 23.92
N SER A 49 -18.19 -0.76 24.82
CA SER A 49 -18.42 -0.61 26.25
C SER A 49 -18.20 0.84 26.70
N SER A 50 -18.42 1.13 27.98
CA SER A 50 -18.03 2.42 28.57
C SER A 50 -16.54 2.51 28.91
N ASP A 51 -15.77 1.41 28.73
CA ASP A 51 -14.34 1.35 28.98
C ASP A 51 -13.60 0.84 27.75
N PHE A 52 -13.28 1.76 26.85
CA PHE A 52 -12.47 1.48 25.67
C PHE A 52 -11.45 2.58 25.40
N ASP A 53 -10.47 2.27 24.58
CA ASP A 53 -9.46 3.22 24.10
C ASP A 53 -9.12 2.94 22.63
N VAL A 54 -8.45 3.88 21.96
CA VAL A 54 -8.10 3.80 20.54
C VAL A 54 -6.63 4.11 20.29
N ILE A 55 -6.01 3.34 19.40
CA ILE A 55 -4.62 3.51 18.97
C ILE A 55 -4.58 3.51 17.45
N TYR A 56 -3.94 4.52 16.87
CA TYR A 56 -3.67 4.54 15.42
C TYR A 56 -2.51 3.62 15.07
N VAL A 57 -2.72 2.73 14.10
CA VAL A 57 -1.74 1.77 13.60
C VAL A 57 -1.39 2.16 12.16
N ARG A 58 -0.30 2.91 12.03
CA ARG A 58 0.19 3.49 10.76
C ARG A 58 0.36 2.47 9.63
N PRO A 59 1.06 1.32 9.82
CA PRO A 59 1.33 0.41 8.69
C PRO A 59 0.09 -0.21 8.06
N THR A 60 -1.00 -0.30 8.80
CA THR A 60 -2.26 -0.93 8.35
C THR A 60 -3.37 0.07 8.06
N CYS A 61 -3.11 1.37 8.18
CA CYS A 61 -4.12 2.42 8.04
C CYS A 61 -5.39 2.10 8.85
N SER A 62 -5.23 1.85 10.14
CA SER A 62 -6.36 1.44 10.99
C SER A 62 -6.29 2.00 12.40
N LEU A 63 -7.44 2.02 13.06
CA LEU A 63 -7.53 2.19 14.50
C LEU A 63 -7.68 0.81 15.14
N LEU A 64 -6.80 0.51 16.09
CA LEU A 64 -6.99 -0.57 17.04
C LEU A 64 -7.83 -0.03 18.20
N VAL A 65 -8.96 -0.68 18.47
CA VAL A 65 -9.85 -0.38 19.58
C VAL A 65 -9.60 -1.42 20.67
N VAL A 66 -9.21 -0.94 21.84
CA VAL A 66 -9.04 -1.77 23.04
C VAL A 66 -10.30 -1.61 23.88
N ASP A 67 -11.27 -2.49 23.66
CA ASP A 67 -12.57 -2.46 24.36
C ASP A 67 -12.51 -3.35 25.59
N ARG A 68 -12.00 -2.78 26.69
CA ARG A 68 -11.74 -3.49 27.95
C ARG A 68 -13.01 -4.03 28.58
N GLY A 69 -14.09 -3.25 28.57
CA GLY A 69 -15.38 -3.67 29.13
C GLY A 69 -16.01 -4.87 28.40
N ASN A 70 -15.65 -5.07 27.13
CA ASN A 70 -16.07 -6.24 26.36
C ASN A 70 -14.96 -7.31 26.19
N ALA A 71 -13.82 -7.16 26.88
CA ALA A 71 -12.67 -8.05 26.77
C ALA A 71 -12.23 -8.31 25.30
N ALA A 72 -12.30 -7.28 24.46
CA ALA A 72 -12.11 -7.41 23.02
C ALA A 72 -11.09 -6.43 22.46
N LEU A 73 -10.33 -6.89 21.47
CA LEU A 73 -9.56 -6.04 20.56
C LEU A 73 -10.29 -5.99 19.23
N ARG A 74 -10.52 -4.79 18.71
CA ARG A 74 -11.23 -4.58 17.45
C ARG A 74 -10.44 -3.68 16.53
N GLN A 75 -10.71 -3.74 15.24
CA GLN A 75 -10.02 -2.94 14.23
C GLN A 75 -11.03 -2.15 13.40
N ILE A 76 -10.73 -0.89 13.16
CA ILE A 76 -11.46 -0.04 12.22
C ILE A 76 -10.49 0.35 11.10
N SER A 77 -10.79 -0.07 9.88
CA SER A 77 -10.07 0.38 8.70
C SER A 77 -10.42 1.84 8.42
N LEU A 78 -9.40 2.67 8.24
CA LEU A 78 -9.56 4.08 7.90
C LEU A 78 -9.58 4.27 6.37
N SER A 79 -10.04 5.44 5.93
CA SER A 79 -9.91 5.82 4.51
C SER A 79 -8.44 6.05 4.16
N GLN A 80 -8.05 5.71 2.93
CA GLN A 80 -6.69 5.97 2.44
C GLN A 80 -6.35 7.46 2.47
N GLU A 81 -7.34 8.33 2.27
CA GLU A 81 -7.18 9.78 2.41
C GLU A 81 -6.76 10.22 3.82
N ASP A 82 -6.96 9.43 4.87
CA ASP A 82 -6.48 9.78 6.22
C ASP A 82 -5.05 9.28 6.46
N CYS A 83 -4.69 8.22 5.76
CA CYS A 83 -3.46 7.48 5.99
C CYS A 83 -2.42 7.67 4.90
N ASP A 84 -2.71 8.44 3.84
CA ASP A 84 -1.81 8.60 2.69
C ASP A 84 -0.43 8.94 3.20
N TYR A 85 0.36 7.87 3.29
CA TYR A 85 1.78 7.89 3.37
C TYR A 85 2.13 8.73 2.16
N GLN A 86 2.88 9.82 2.32
CA GLN A 86 3.78 10.20 1.26
C GLN A 86 4.79 9.06 1.10
N TYR A 87 4.34 7.91 0.61
CA TYR A 87 5.11 7.14 -0.32
C TYR A 87 5.22 8.12 -1.46
N SER A 88 6.35 8.81 -1.53
CA SER A 88 6.80 9.47 -2.74
C SER A 88 6.42 8.54 -3.88
N SER A 89 5.29 8.87 -4.51
CA SER A 89 4.80 8.20 -5.70
C SER A 89 6.02 8.15 -6.57
N VAL A 90 6.35 6.95 -7.08
CA VAL A 90 7.39 6.78 -8.10
C VAL A 90 7.24 7.98 -9.00
N SER A 91 8.20 8.91 -8.89
CA SER A 91 8.02 10.23 -9.45
C SER A 91 7.84 10.01 -10.94
N THR A 92 7.10 10.88 -11.61
CA THR A 92 7.12 10.85 -13.09
C THR A 92 8.56 10.85 -13.60
N ILE A 93 9.48 11.46 -12.84
CA ILE A 93 10.93 11.40 -13.05
C ILE A 93 11.49 9.97 -12.87
N ASP A 94 11.14 9.25 -11.80
CA ASP A 94 11.61 7.88 -11.56
C ASP A 94 11.15 6.92 -12.67
N VAL A 95 9.90 7.08 -13.14
CA VAL A 95 9.36 6.33 -14.28
C VAL A 95 10.12 6.66 -15.57
N LEU A 96 10.34 7.96 -15.85
CA LEU A 96 11.06 8.41 -17.04
C LEU A 96 12.54 7.96 -17.03
N MET A 97 13.19 7.94 -15.87
CA MET A 97 14.55 7.45 -15.74
C MET A 97 14.66 5.96 -16.08
N VAL A 98 13.72 5.13 -15.59
CA VAL A 98 13.71 3.69 -15.90
C VAL A 98 13.44 3.44 -17.37
N ILE A 99 12.44 4.12 -17.96
CA ILE A 99 12.12 3.99 -19.38
C ILE A 99 13.31 4.45 -20.24
N GLY A 100 13.93 5.58 -19.89
CA GLY A 100 15.10 6.09 -20.58
C GLY A 100 16.28 5.12 -20.56
N ALA A 101 16.59 4.53 -19.39
CA ALA A 101 17.66 3.55 -19.26
C ALA A 101 17.41 2.29 -20.12
N ILE A 102 16.16 1.82 -20.21
CA ILE A 102 15.78 0.68 -21.05
C ILE A 102 15.99 1.01 -22.54
N ILE A 103 15.55 2.19 -22.99
CA ILE A 103 15.69 2.62 -24.40
C ILE A 103 17.16 2.78 -24.77
N ILE A 104 17.95 3.44 -23.92
CA ILE A 104 19.38 3.66 -24.14
C ILE A 104 20.12 2.32 -24.19
N GLY A 105 19.83 1.41 -23.24
CA GLY A 105 20.41 0.07 -23.21
C GLY A 105 20.07 -0.74 -24.46
N TYR A 106 18.82 -0.69 -24.91
CA TYR A 106 18.38 -1.35 -26.14
C TYR A 106 19.08 -0.77 -27.38
N ALA A 107 19.15 0.56 -27.51
CA ALA A 107 19.82 1.23 -28.63
C ALA A 107 21.33 0.92 -28.66
N ALA A 108 22.00 0.93 -27.50
CA ALA A 108 23.41 0.57 -27.39
C ALA A 108 23.66 -0.89 -27.82
N CYS A 109 22.79 -1.81 -27.40
CA CYS A 109 22.87 -3.22 -27.80
C CYS A 109 22.70 -3.39 -29.32
N MET A 110 21.71 -2.72 -29.92
CA MET A 110 21.47 -2.79 -31.37
C MET A 110 22.63 -2.21 -32.18
N LEU A 111 23.27 -1.13 -31.71
CA LEU A 111 24.44 -0.54 -32.36
C LEU A 111 25.67 -1.45 -32.29
N GLN A 112 25.87 -2.16 -31.18
CA GLN A 112 26.96 -3.14 -31.04
C GLN A 112 26.75 -4.37 -31.93
N GLN A 113 25.50 -4.76 -32.18
CA GLN A 113 25.18 -5.85 -33.10
C GLN A 113 25.28 -5.44 -34.60
N GLY A 114 25.37 -4.14 -34.90
CA GLY A 114 25.48 -3.60 -36.27
C GLY A 114 26.90 -3.48 -36.84
N PHE A 115 27.95 -3.67 -36.02
CA PHE A 115 29.37 -3.61 -36.46
C PHE A 115 30.07 -4.97 -36.44
N GLY A 116 29.32 -6.06 -36.64
CA GLY A 116 29.88 -7.34 -37.04
C GLY A 116 30.02 -7.41 -38.56
N SER A 117 31.02 -6.73 -39.15
CA SER A 117 31.44 -7.06 -40.51
C SER A 117 31.93 -8.50 -40.50
N LYS A 118 31.06 -9.45 -40.89
CA LYS A 118 31.50 -10.78 -41.31
C LYS A 118 32.26 -10.59 -42.62
N THR A 119 33.55 -10.30 -42.51
CA THR A 119 34.47 -10.52 -43.63
C THR A 119 34.39 -12.00 -43.97
N VAL A 120 33.95 -12.24 -45.19
CA VAL A 120 33.93 -13.52 -45.87
C VAL A 120 35.29 -14.20 -45.75
N GLY A 121 35.28 -15.48 -45.38
CA GLY A 121 36.42 -16.38 -45.50
C GLY A 121 36.94 -16.89 -44.17
N ASP A 122 36.38 -18.00 -43.70
CA ASP A 122 37.20 -19.10 -43.20
C ASP A 122 36.42 -20.41 -43.35
N SER A 123 37.08 -21.37 -43.99
CA SER A 123 36.59 -22.67 -44.40
C SER A 123 36.37 -23.59 -43.19
N ASP A 124 35.14 -24.09 -43.02
CA ASP A 124 34.83 -25.14 -42.05
C ASP A 124 35.44 -26.49 -42.49
N PRO A 125 36.27 -27.16 -41.66
CA PRO A 125 36.95 -28.41 -42.03
C PRO A 125 36.08 -29.68 -41.88
N TRP A 126 34.79 -29.53 -41.55
CA TRP A 126 33.92 -30.64 -41.14
C TRP A 126 32.95 -31.15 -42.22
N SER A 127 33.12 -30.77 -43.48
CA SER A 127 32.24 -31.23 -44.58
C SER A 127 32.45 -32.69 -45.00
N SER A 128 33.38 -33.44 -44.39
CA SER A 128 33.75 -34.80 -44.79
C SER A 128 33.05 -35.94 -44.02
N PHE A 129 32.18 -35.68 -43.04
CA PHE A 129 31.68 -36.71 -42.12
C PHE A 129 30.22 -37.18 -42.32
N LEU A 130 29.61 -36.95 -43.48
CA LEU A 130 28.27 -37.47 -43.79
C LEU A 130 28.26 -38.34 -45.04
N HIS A 131 28.99 -39.46 -45.03
CA HIS A 131 28.74 -40.59 -45.91
C HIS A 131 29.11 -41.88 -45.19
N TYR A 132 28.26 -42.44 -44.32
CA TYR A 132 28.08 -43.91 -44.18
C TYR A 132 26.69 -44.19 -43.60
N ARG A 133 25.80 -44.71 -44.45
CA ARG A 133 24.57 -45.41 -44.06
C ARG A 133 24.94 -46.79 -43.52
N LEU A 134 24.29 -47.18 -42.42
CA LEU A 134 23.56 -48.45 -42.28
C LEU A 134 22.26 -48.14 -41.53
#